data_AF-A0A3Q9GF90-F1
#
_entry.id   AF-A0A3Q9GF90-F1
#
_cell.length_a   1.000
_cell.length_b   1.000
_cell.length_c   1.000
_cell.angle_alpha   90.00
_cell.angle_beta   90.00
_cell.angle_gamma   90.00
#
_symmetry.space_group_name_H-M   'P 1'
#
loop_
_entity.id
_entity.type
_entity.pdbx_description
1 polymer ?
#
loop_
_entity_poly.entity_id
_entity_poly.type
_entity_poly.pdbx_seq_one_letter_code
_entity_poly.pdbx_strand_id
1 'polypeptide(L)'
;MLAACKNIIIIVLLLLLASCSSAEYKEALRAYESAKSSQNIQQLTAALSTLARLAPDEYQVEFVKTKKAKILLEQAQSYQAKNNNYAAYLASHQSYRSIPNQAAKDILVSTGDTLSPLLQAKNSIDHSFEYRPKQLTKLFEKYRVLPVDEWDLIEVNSSVTKLSKAIKELQKAHELVIPNISELEVALLQTVIAEQIIIVSKARDYFSNLALYHSAEVLKALNIELSNESSTLLSLVRTKFAKKSMEPSFLKANSHFLPFQGLIENMSLAANLSKKDIHADWYENWINIVNATLEPSDNFENYPIKKSYRNKQLDVYLNKNRISIPILSEAYSDKSALYKNLPTIVSLTEKLQLDKALLI
;
A
#
# COMPACT_ATOMS: atom_id res chain seq x y z
N MET A 1 -84.52 30.91 -20.75
CA MET A 1 -84.25 29.51 -20.32
C MET A 1 -83.28 28.73 -21.23
N LEU A 2 -83.18 29.01 -22.54
CA LEU A 2 -82.28 28.28 -23.46
C LEU A 2 -80.76 28.54 -23.29
N ALA A 3 -80.35 29.68 -22.70
CA ALA A 3 -78.92 30.00 -22.50
C ALA A 3 -78.27 29.28 -21.31
N ALA A 4 -79.04 28.95 -20.27
CA ALA A 4 -78.54 28.28 -19.06
C ALA A 4 -78.15 26.81 -19.34
N CYS A 5 -78.91 26.11 -20.20
CA CYS A 5 -78.58 24.73 -20.59
C CYS A 5 -77.27 24.63 -21.40
N LYS A 6 -76.91 25.68 -22.16
CA LYS A 6 -75.70 25.68 -23.00
C LYS A 6 -74.42 25.72 -22.14
N ASN A 7 -74.42 26.50 -21.06
CA ASN A 7 -73.30 26.57 -20.12
C ASN A 7 -73.18 25.30 -19.28
N ILE A 8 -74.29 24.67 -18.90
CA ILE A 8 -74.27 23.39 -18.18
C ILE A 8 -73.70 22.27 -19.08
N ILE A 9 -74.07 22.22 -20.36
CA ILE A 9 -73.52 21.24 -21.31
C ILE A 9 -72.01 21.45 -21.50
N ILE A 10 -71.54 22.69 -21.58
CA ILE A 10 -70.10 23.00 -21.71
C ILE A 10 -69.33 22.61 -20.43
N ILE A 11 -69.90 22.87 -19.26
CA ILE A 11 -69.31 22.48 -17.96
C ILE A 11 -69.27 20.96 -17.81
N VAL A 12 -70.33 20.26 -18.21
CA VAL A 12 -70.39 18.79 -18.20
C VAL A 12 -69.44 18.18 -19.25
N LEU A 13 -69.28 18.79 -20.44
CA LEU A 13 -68.27 18.36 -21.42
C LEU A 13 -66.85 18.60 -20.90
N LEU A 14 -66.58 19.74 -20.26
CA LEU A 14 -65.28 20.04 -19.65
C LEU A 14 -64.97 19.11 -18.46
N LEU A 15 -65.97 18.73 -17.67
CA LEU A 15 -65.84 17.74 -16.59
C LEU A 15 -65.68 16.30 -17.12
N LEU A 16 -66.34 15.95 -18.23
CA LEU A 16 -66.14 14.67 -18.93
C LEU A 16 -64.75 14.58 -19.56
N LEU A 17 -64.23 15.69 -20.12
CA LEU A 17 -62.86 15.79 -20.63
C LEU A 17 -61.81 15.74 -19.52
N ALA A 18 -62.11 16.22 -18.31
CA ALA A 18 -61.21 16.17 -17.14
C ALA A 18 -61.20 14.81 -16.41
N SER A 19 -62.20 13.95 -16.62
CA SER A 19 -62.34 12.66 -15.89
C SER A 19 -61.80 11.42 -16.60
N CYS A 20 -61.36 11.56 -17.85
CA CYS A 20 -60.90 10.44 -18.69
C CYS A 20 -59.39 10.51 -18.96
N SER A 21 -58.56 10.22 -17.96
CA SER A 21 -57.31 9.53 -18.30
C SER A 21 -57.68 8.17 -18.88
N SER A 22 -57.12 7.82 -20.04
CA SER A 22 -57.45 6.58 -20.74
C SER A 22 -57.24 5.37 -19.80
N ALA A 23 -58.04 4.31 -19.97
CA ALA A 23 -57.85 3.08 -19.19
C ALA A 23 -56.41 2.57 -19.31
N GLU A 24 -55.82 2.72 -20.50
CA GLU A 24 -54.42 2.44 -20.80
C GLU A 24 -53.44 3.27 -19.95
N TYR A 25 -53.68 4.59 -19.77
CA TYR A 25 -52.85 5.42 -18.90
C TYR A 25 -52.92 4.95 -17.45
N LYS A 26 -54.12 4.68 -16.93
CA LYS A 26 -54.31 4.22 -15.53
C LYS A 26 -53.64 2.88 -15.28
N GLU A 27 -53.69 1.96 -16.25
CA GLU A 27 -53.03 0.66 -16.17
C GLU A 27 -51.50 0.81 -16.22
N ALA A 28 -50.99 1.61 -17.16
CA ALA A 28 -49.56 1.90 -17.28
C ALA A 28 -49.00 2.58 -16.03
N LEU A 29 -49.77 3.46 -15.38
CA LEU A 29 -49.39 4.11 -14.13
C LEU A 29 -49.28 3.09 -12.97
N ARG A 30 -50.25 2.19 -12.83
CA ARG A 30 -50.16 1.09 -11.83
C ARG A 30 -48.96 0.18 -12.09
N ALA A 31 -48.72 -0.17 -13.35
CA ALA A 31 -47.58 -0.99 -13.73
C ALA A 31 -46.25 -0.26 -13.44
N TYR A 32 -46.19 1.05 -13.69
CA TYR A 32 -45.05 1.90 -13.34
C TYR A 32 -44.80 1.91 -11.83
N GLU A 33 -45.82 2.18 -11.01
CA GLU A 33 -45.69 2.20 -9.54
C GLU A 33 -45.25 0.85 -8.98
N SER A 34 -45.84 -0.24 -9.47
CA SER A 34 -45.45 -1.61 -9.10
C SER A 34 -44.01 -1.94 -9.53
N ALA A 35 -43.62 -1.60 -10.75
CA ALA A 35 -42.27 -1.83 -11.26
C ALA A 35 -41.22 -0.98 -10.55
N LYS A 36 -41.57 0.24 -10.16
CA LYS A 36 -40.72 1.15 -9.37
C LYS A 36 -40.51 0.63 -7.96
N SER A 37 -41.57 0.13 -7.31
CA SER A 37 -41.49 -0.48 -5.99
C SER A 37 -40.67 -1.78 -5.98
N SER A 38 -40.90 -2.64 -6.98
CA SER A 38 -40.18 -3.91 -7.14
C SER A 38 -38.78 -3.77 -7.77
N GLN A 39 -38.41 -2.55 -8.19
CA GLN A 39 -37.14 -2.26 -8.85
C GLN A 39 -36.86 -3.15 -10.09
N ASN A 40 -37.92 -3.51 -10.82
CA ASN A 40 -37.85 -4.33 -12.03
C ASN A 40 -37.71 -3.43 -13.27
N ILE A 41 -36.48 -3.30 -13.78
CA ILE A 41 -36.19 -2.37 -14.88
C ILE A 41 -36.86 -2.76 -16.21
N GLN A 42 -37.12 -4.05 -16.46
CA GLN A 42 -37.80 -4.48 -17.67
C GLN A 42 -39.26 -4.02 -17.68
N GLN A 43 -39.96 -4.26 -16.57
CA GLN A 43 -41.36 -3.81 -16.40
C GLN A 43 -41.45 -2.28 -16.34
N LEU A 44 -40.49 -1.63 -15.67
CA LEU A 44 -40.43 -0.18 -15.57
C LEU A 44 -40.26 0.49 -16.94
N THR A 45 -39.37 -0.06 -17.78
CA THR A 45 -39.17 0.43 -19.15
C THR A 45 -40.42 0.25 -20.00
N ALA A 46 -41.13 -0.88 -19.87
CA ALA A 46 -42.35 -1.14 -20.60
C ALA A 46 -43.48 -0.17 -20.20
N ALA A 47 -43.70 0.03 -18.89
CA ALA A 47 -44.71 0.96 -18.38
C ALA A 47 -44.39 2.41 -18.79
N LEU A 48 -43.14 2.84 -18.65
CA LEU A 48 -42.69 4.17 -19.06
C LEU A 48 -42.78 4.40 -20.56
N SER A 49 -42.62 3.37 -21.39
CA SER A 49 -42.81 3.50 -22.85
C SER A 49 -44.25 3.90 -23.19
N THR A 50 -45.23 3.33 -22.49
CA THR A 50 -46.65 3.66 -22.67
C THR A 50 -46.95 5.04 -22.07
N LEU A 51 -46.47 5.33 -20.86
CA LEU A 51 -46.68 6.63 -20.22
C LEU A 51 -46.05 7.78 -20.99
N ALA A 52 -44.83 7.63 -21.52
CA ALA A 52 -44.17 8.64 -22.33
C ALA A 52 -44.86 8.87 -23.69
N ARG A 53 -45.54 7.86 -24.23
CA ARG A 53 -46.38 8.01 -25.43
C ARG A 53 -47.66 8.80 -25.14
N LEU A 54 -48.27 8.59 -23.98
CA LEU A 54 -49.55 9.18 -23.59
C LEU A 54 -49.41 10.56 -22.92
N ALA A 55 -48.33 10.79 -22.19
CA ALA A 55 -47.98 12.02 -21.47
C ALA A 55 -46.46 12.29 -21.56
N PRO A 56 -45.96 12.69 -22.74
CA PRO A 56 -44.51 12.86 -22.99
C PRO A 56 -43.87 13.91 -22.09
N ASP A 57 -44.57 15.01 -21.80
CA ASP A 57 -44.04 16.11 -20.98
C ASP A 57 -43.72 15.67 -19.54
N GLU A 58 -44.40 14.63 -19.05
CA GLU A 58 -44.18 14.07 -17.72
C GLU A 58 -43.13 12.96 -17.72
N TYR A 59 -43.21 12.01 -18.66
CA TYR A 59 -42.48 10.73 -18.54
C TYR A 59 -41.36 10.53 -19.55
N GLN A 60 -41.23 11.36 -20.59
CA GLN A 60 -40.23 11.13 -21.65
C GLN A 60 -38.79 11.13 -21.10
N VAL A 61 -38.47 12.03 -20.17
CA VAL A 61 -37.13 12.12 -19.56
C VAL A 61 -36.80 10.86 -18.77
N GLU A 62 -37.73 10.39 -17.93
CA GLU A 62 -37.56 9.19 -17.12
C GLU A 62 -37.50 7.92 -17.99
N PHE A 63 -38.30 7.86 -19.05
CA PHE A 63 -38.25 6.78 -20.04
C PHE A 63 -36.88 6.68 -20.71
N VAL A 64 -36.34 7.80 -21.20
CA VAL A 64 -35.00 7.82 -21.83
C VAL A 64 -33.93 7.37 -20.85
N LYS A 65 -33.99 7.82 -19.59
CA LYS A 65 -33.04 7.41 -18.54
C LYS A 65 -33.14 5.91 -18.23
N THR A 66 -34.36 5.40 -18.09
CA THR A 66 -34.63 3.98 -17.80
C THR A 66 -34.21 3.07 -18.95
N LYS A 67 -34.50 3.46 -20.19
CA LYS A 67 -34.08 2.72 -21.38
C LYS A 67 -32.55 2.59 -21.46
N LYS A 68 -31.81 3.67 -21.16
CA LYS A 68 -30.33 3.63 -21.08
C LYS A 68 -29.84 2.70 -19.98
N ALA A 69 -30.43 2.77 -18.79
CA ALA A 69 -30.08 1.89 -17.68
C ALA A 69 -30.39 0.41 -17.99
N LYS A 70 -31.45 0.11 -18.74
CA LYS A 70 -31.77 -1.24 -19.23
C LYS A 70 -30.70 -1.76 -20.19
N ILE A 71 -30.26 -0.95 -21.15
CA ILE A 71 -29.18 -1.32 -22.08
C ILE A 71 -27.88 -1.64 -21.31
N LEU A 72 -27.55 -0.85 -20.29
CA LEU A 72 -26.40 -1.12 -19.43
C LEU A 72 -26.54 -2.43 -18.63
N LEU A 73 -27.74 -2.77 -18.17
CA LEU A 73 -27.99 -4.07 -17.53
C LEU A 73 -27.77 -5.22 -18.51
N GLU A 74 -28.29 -5.12 -19.73
CA GLU A 74 -28.10 -6.16 -20.77
C GLU A 74 -26.61 -6.33 -21.12
N GLN A 75 -25.85 -5.23 -21.18
CA GLN A 75 -24.40 -5.26 -21.33
C GLN A 75 -23.72 -5.95 -20.15
N ALA A 76 -24.11 -5.62 -18.92
CA ALA A 76 -23.57 -6.23 -17.71
C ALA A 76 -23.78 -7.75 -17.68
N GLN A 77 -24.99 -8.21 -18.04
CA GLN A 77 -25.33 -9.63 -18.17
C GLN A 77 -24.46 -10.33 -19.23
N SER A 78 -24.26 -9.69 -20.38
CA SER A 78 -23.40 -10.22 -21.45
C SER A 78 -21.94 -10.34 -21.02
N TYR A 79 -21.41 -9.34 -20.30
CA TYR A 79 -20.05 -9.39 -19.77
C TYR A 79 -19.90 -10.45 -18.68
N GLN A 80 -20.88 -10.59 -17.79
CA GLN A 80 -20.89 -11.61 -16.75
C GLN A 80 -20.90 -13.02 -17.35
N ALA A 81 -21.71 -13.25 -18.40
CA ALA A 81 -21.73 -14.53 -19.12
C ALA A 81 -20.38 -14.86 -19.80
N LYS A 82 -19.54 -13.85 -20.05
CA LYS A 82 -18.17 -13.99 -20.59
C LYS A 82 -17.09 -14.01 -19.50
N ASN A 83 -17.47 -14.09 -18.22
CA ASN A 83 -16.58 -13.99 -17.06
C ASN A 83 -15.74 -12.69 -17.02
N ASN A 84 -16.21 -11.62 -17.67
CA ASN A 84 -15.53 -10.32 -17.63
C ASN A 84 -16.09 -9.49 -16.47
N ASN A 85 -15.62 -9.79 -15.26
CA ASN A 85 -16.09 -9.16 -14.02
C ASN A 85 -15.87 -7.64 -14.01
N TYR A 86 -14.76 -7.15 -14.59
CA TYR A 86 -14.48 -5.73 -14.70
C TYR A 86 -15.54 -4.98 -15.51
N ALA A 87 -15.81 -5.42 -16.74
CA ALA A 87 -16.78 -4.75 -17.61
C ALA A 87 -18.22 -4.93 -17.10
N ALA A 88 -18.53 -6.10 -16.52
CA ALA A 88 -19.81 -6.37 -15.89
C ALA A 88 -20.06 -5.44 -14.68
N TYR A 89 -19.04 -5.24 -13.84
CA TYR A 89 -19.12 -4.33 -12.71
C TYR A 89 -19.38 -2.88 -13.16
N LEU A 90 -18.62 -2.37 -14.14
CA LEU A 90 -18.79 -1.00 -14.61
C LEU A 90 -20.19 -0.74 -15.20
N ALA A 91 -20.68 -1.67 -16.03
CA ALA A 91 -21.99 -1.55 -16.65
C ALA A 91 -23.13 -1.66 -15.61
N SER A 92 -23.03 -2.61 -14.68
CA SER A 92 -24.02 -2.80 -13.60
C SER A 92 -24.05 -1.62 -12.62
N HIS A 93 -22.88 -1.08 -12.23
CA HIS A 93 -22.75 0.16 -11.46
C HIS A 93 -23.46 1.33 -12.12
N GLN A 94 -23.18 1.59 -13.40
CA GLN A 94 -23.80 2.70 -14.10
C GLN A 94 -25.31 2.51 -14.25
N SER A 95 -25.78 1.28 -14.49
CA SER A 95 -27.21 0.95 -14.54
C SER A 95 -27.89 1.24 -13.20
N TYR A 96 -27.40 0.65 -12.11
CA TYR A 96 -27.98 0.75 -10.77
C TYR A 96 -27.97 2.18 -10.22
N ARG A 97 -26.85 2.91 -10.35
CA ARG A 97 -26.74 4.29 -9.89
C ARG A 97 -27.58 5.26 -10.72
N SER A 98 -27.87 4.93 -11.99
CA SER A 98 -28.78 5.73 -12.82
C SER A 98 -30.24 5.51 -12.43
N ILE A 99 -30.67 4.26 -12.32
CA ILE A 99 -32.02 3.84 -11.93
C ILE A 99 -31.88 2.61 -11.02
N PRO A 100 -32.25 2.71 -9.73
CA PRO A 100 -32.21 1.57 -8.82
C PRO A 100 -32.98 0.38 -9.40
N ASN A 101 -32.27 -0.72 -9.63
CA ASN A 101 -32.83 -1.94 -10.16
C ASN A 101 -32.14 -3.17 -9.56
N GLN A 102 -32.93 -4.18 -9.18
CA GLN A 102 -32.43 -5.31 -8.42
C GLN A 102 -31.46 -6.17 -9.24
N ALA A 103 -31.76 -6.42 -10.52
CA ALA A 103 -30.91 -7.24 -11.38
C ALA A 103 -29.51 -6.63 -11.57
N ALA A 104 -29.38 -5.31 -11.75
CA ALA A 104 -28.07 -4.68 -11.80
C ALA A 104 -27.37 -4.69 -10.44
N LYS A 105 -28.12 -4.54 -9.34
CA LYS A 105 -27.57 -4.66 -7.99
C LYS A 105 -26.95 -6.04 -7.76
N ASP A 106 -27.64 -7.11 -8.15
CA ASP A 106 -27.14 -8.49 -7.96
C ASP A 106 -25.83 -8.72 -8.74
N ILE A 107 -25.75 -8.22 -9.98
CA ILE A 107 -24.51 -8.27 -10.78
C ILE A 107 -23.42 -7.41 -10.16
N LEU A 108 -23.75 -6.19 -9.72
CA LEU A 108 -22.81 -5.27 -9.07
C LEU A 108 -22.20 -5.89 -7.82
N VAL A 109 -23.00 -6.54 -6.98
CA VAL A 109 -22.51 -7.18 -5.75
C VAL A 109 -21.59 -8.34 -6.10
N SER A 110 -22.05 -9.28 -6.92
CA SER A 110 -21.25 -10.46 -7.28
C SER A 110 -19.90 -10.12 -7.95
N THR A 111 -19.91 -9.13 -8.85
CA THR A 111 -18.69 -8.70 -9.55
C THR A 111 -17.83 -7.78 -8.70
N GLY A 112 -18.44 -6.93 -7.88
CA GLY A 112 -17.76 -6.06 -6.92
C GLY A 112 -17.01 -6.86 -5.85
N ASP A 113 -17.57 -7.95 -5.36
CA ASP A 113 -16.91 -8.86 -4.42
C ASP A 113 -15.63 -9.45 -5.03
N THR A 114 -15.68 -9.85 -6.30
CA THR A 114 -14.52 -10.37 -7.04
C THR A 114 -13.43 -9.31 -7.24
N LEU A 115 -13.80 -8.03 -7.28
CA LEU A 115 -12.90 -6.88 -7.47
C LEU A 115 -12.49 -6.22 -6.13
N SER A 116 -13.12 -6.58 -5.02
CA SER A 116 -12.84 -6.06 -3.68
C SER A 116 -11.36 -6.14 -3.26
N PRO A 117 -10.60 -7.20 -3.61
CA PRO A 117 -9.16 -7.26 -3.34
C PRO A 117 -8.38 -6.06 -3.92
N LEU A 118 -8.79 -5.50 -5.06
CA LEU A 118 -8.15 -4.32 -5.64
C LEU A 118 -8.39 -3.06 -4.80
N LEU A 119 -9.60 -2.89 -4.26
CA LEU A 119 -9.90 -1.81 -3.33
C LEU A 119 -9.06 -1.95 -2.04
N GLN A 120 -8.92 -3.17 -1.53
CA GLN A 120 -8.08 -3.46 -0.37
C GLN A 120 -6.59 -3.22 -0.66
N ALA A 121 -6.12 -3.56 -1.85
CA ALA A 121 -4.76 -3.28 -2.30
C ALA A 121 -4.50 -1.77 -2.32
N LYS A 122 -5.39 -0.98 -2.93
CA LYS A 122 -5.31 0.48 -2.91
C LYS A 122 -5.30 1.04 -1.49
N ASN A 123 -6.18 0.57 -0.61
CA ASN A 123 -6.22 1.04 0.77
C ASN A 123 -4.91 0.73 1.50
N SER A 124 -4.29 -0.42 1.24
CA SER A 124 -2.99 -0.78 1.80
C SER A 124 -1.86 0.11 1.24
N ILE A 125 -1.87 0.42 -0.07
CA ILE A 125 -0.96 1.42 -0.65
C ILE A 125 -1.15 2.77 0.05
N ASP A 126 -2.38 3.23 0.21
CA ASP A 126 -2.70 4.52 0.83
C ASP A 126 -2.20 4.57 2.30
N HIS A 127 -2.46 3.53 3.11
CA HIS A 127 -1.92 3.43 4.46
C HIS A 127 -0.39 3.41 4.49
N SER A 128 0.28 2.86 3.46
CA SER A 128 1.74 2.89 3.40
C SER A 128 2.30 4.31 3.41
N PHE A 129 1.59 5.30 2.84
CA PHE A 129 2.01 6.70 2.84
C PHE A 129 1.85 7.36 4.21
N GLU A 130 0.86 6.94 5.01
CA GLU A 130 0.65 7.44 6.38
C GLU A 130 1.83 7.09 7.30
N TYR A 131 2.51 5.99 7.02
CA TYR A 131 3.68 5.54 7.75
C TYR A 131 5.00 6.13 7.23
N ARG A 132 5.03 6.97 6.19
CA ARG A 132 6.30 7.52 5.67
C ARG A 132 6.75 8.72 6.51
N PRO A 133 7.96 8.71 7.09
CA PRO A 133 8.48 9.86 7.83
C PRO A 133 8.58 11.10 6.94
N LYS A 134 8.08 12.24 7.43
CA LYS A 134 8.29 13.54 6.79
C LYS A 134 9.75 13.96 6.96
N GLN A 135 10.31 14.66 5.96
CA GLN A 135 11.68 15.20 5.98
C GLN A 135 12.79 14.15 6.17
N LEU A 136 12.56 12.91 5.74
CA LEU A 136 13.51 11.81 5.92
C LEU A 136 14.90 12.10 5.34
N THR A 137 15.00 12.81 4.20
CA THR A 137 16.29 13.23 3.64
C THR A 137 17.10 14.10 4.59
N LYS A 138 16.47 15.07 5.28
CA LYS A 138 17.15 15.90 6.28
C LYS A 138 17.64 15.09 7.46
N LEU A 139 16.86 14.08 7.84
CA LEU A 139 17.24 13.14 8.90
C LEU A 139 18.48 12.32 8.49
N PHE A 140 18.52 11.84 7.25
CA PHE A 140 19.69 11.15 6.69
C PHE A 140 20.93 12.04 6.65
N GLU A 141 20.78 13.31 6.25
CA GLU A 141 21.86 14.29 6.22
C GLU A 141 22.41 14.59 7.62
N LYS A 142 21.53 14.74 8.61
CA LYS A 142 21.88 14.93 10.03
C LYS A 142 22.75 13.77 10.54
N TYR A 143 22.27 12.54 10.44
CA TYR A 143 22.98 11.38 11.02
C TYR A 143 24.21 10.94 10.22
N ARG A 144 24.32 11.34 8.94
CA ARG A 144 25.54 11.09 8.15
C ARG A 144 26.79 11.73 8.74
N VAL A 145 26.63 12.85 9.45
CA VAL A 145 27.77 13.64 9.96
C VAL A 145 27.89 13.62 11.49
N LEU A 146 26.84 13.20 12.19
CA LEU A 146 26.87 13.11 13.65
C LEU A 146 27.69 11.91 14.12
N PRO A 147 28.53 12.08 15.16
CA PRO A 147 29.15 10.97 15.89
C PRO A 147 28.11 9.96 16.37
N VAL A 148 28.45 8.67 16.38
CA VAL A 148 27.53 7.57 16.70
C VAL A 148 26.93 7.68 18.11
N ASP A 149 27.69 8.20 19.06
CA ASP A 149 27.27 8.44 20.44
C ASP A 149 26.28 9.62 20.59
N GLU A 150 26.15 10.47 19.56
CA GLU A 150 25.18 11.56 19.51
C GLU A 150 23.89 11.19 18.75
N TRP A 151 23.74 9.93 18.34
CA TRP A 151 22.53 9.51 17.63
C TRP A 151 21.31 9.44 18.56
N ASP A 152 20.23 10.16 18.24
CA ASP A 152 18.96 10.01 18.94
C ASP A 152 18.28 8.70 18.49
N LEU A 153 18.51 7.65 19.28
CA LEU A 153 17.97 6.32 19.02
C LEU A 153 16.44 6.30 18.98
N ILE A 154 15.75 7.20 19.69
CA ILE A 154 14.28 7.26 19.67
C ILE A 154 13.82 7.75 18.30
N GLU A 155 14.42 8.82 17.79
CA GLU A 155 14.10 9.40 16.48
C GLU A 155 14.41 8.41 15.33
N VAL A 156 15.57 7.75 15.39
CA VAL A 156 15.98 6.78 14.38
C VAL A 156 15.10 5.53 14.43
N ASN A 157 14.89 4.92 15.60
CA ASN A 157 14.07 3.71 15.74
C ASN A 157 12.61 3.97 15.32
N SER A 158 12.06 5.14 15.65
CA SER A 158 10.73 5.57 15.21
C SER A 158 10.64 5.63 13.68
N SER A 159 11.67 6.17 13.02
CA SER A 159 11.75 6.26 11.56
C SER A 159 11.86 4.89 10.90
N VAL A 160 12.74 4.01 11.40
CA VAL A 160 12.89 2.63 10.91
C VAL A 160 11.59 1.84 11.09
N THR A 161 10.93 1.95 12.25
CA THR A 161 9.66 1.28 12.53
C THR A 161 8.56 1.72 11.55
N LYS A 162 8.44 3.04 11.35
CA LYS A 162 7.50 3.64 10.41
C LYS A 162 7.72 3.14 8.97
N LEU A 163 8.96 3.19 8.49
CA LEU A 163 9.30 2.70 7.15
C LEU A 163 9.01 1.20 7.00
N SER A 164 9.29 0.41 8.03
CA SER A 164 9.00 -1.02 8.01
C SER A 164 7.49 -1.28 7.94
N LYS A 165 6.65 -0.47 8.61
CA LYS A 165 5.18 -0.58 8.51
C LYS A 165 4.71 -0.24 7.10
N ALA A 166 5.29 0.80 6.49
CA ALA A 166 5.01 1.13 5.10
C ALA A 166 5.35 -0.03 4.14
N ILE A 167 6.49 -0.71 4.34
CA ILE A 167 6.87 -1.90 3.55
C ILE A 167 5.84 -3.02 3.71
N LYS A 168 5.40 -3.29 4.95
CA LYS A 168 4.38 -4.33 5.21
C LYS A 168 3.05 -4.04 4.50
N GLU A 169 2.58 -2.81 4.53
CA GLU A 169 1.35 -2.42 3.82
C GLU A 169 1.51 -2.52 2.29
N LEU A 170 2.69 -2.19 1.75
CA LEU A 170 2.98 -2.38 0.32
C LEU A 170 3.05 -3.86 -0.07
N GLN A 171 3.65 -4.71 0.77
CA GLN A 171 3.68 -6.16 0.54
C GLN A 171 2.27 -6.75 0.55
N LYS A 172 1.44 -6.34 1.52
CA LYS A 172 0.03 -6.71 1.55
C LYS A 172 -0.71 -6.25 0.30
N ALA A 173 -0.47 -5.02 -0.16
CA ALA A 173 -1.04 -4.55 -1.41
C ALA A 173 -0.64 -5.43 -2.59
N HIS A 174 0.65 -5.79 -2.69
CA HIS A 174 1.17 -6.64 -3.74
C HIS A 174 0.51 -8.03 -3.77
N GLU A 175 0.28 -8.64 -2.60
CA GLU A 175 -0.41 -9.93 -2.46
C GLU A 175 -1.89 -9.88 -2.86
N LEU A 176 -2.54 -8.73 -2.63
CA LEU A 176 -3.97 -8.52 -2.94
C LEU A 176 -4.25 -8.21 -4.42
N VAL A 177 -3.22 -7.91 -5.21
CA VAL A 177 -3.37 -7.66 -6.65
C VAL A 177 -3.54 -8.99 -7.39
N ILE A 178 -4.80 -9.34 -7.67
CA ILE A 178 -5.22 -10.56 -8.37
C ILE A 178 -5.48 -10.25 -9.86
N PRO A 179 -5.19 -11.17 -10.80
CA PRO A 179 -5.46 -11.01 -12.23
C PRO A 179 -6.96 -11.12 -12.60
N ASN A 180 -7.79 -10.21 -12.07
CA ASN A 180 -9.23 -10.13 -12.34
C ASN A 180 -9.66 -8.89 -13.15
N ILE A 181 -8.68 -8.08 -13.57
CA ILE A 181 -8.82 -6.95 -14.50
C ILE A 181 -7.89 -7.18 -15.70
N SER A 182 -7.76 -6.19 -16.60
CA SER A 182 -6.78 -6.23 -17.70
C SER A 182 -5.37 -6.61 -17.22
N GLU A 183 -4.78 -7.67 -17.81
CA GLU A 183 -3.44 -8.16 -17.46
C GLU A 183 -2.38 -7.05 -17.46
N LEU A 184 -2.48 -6.12 -18.42
CA LEU A 184 -1.54 -4.99 -18.54
C LEU A 184 -1.63 -4.02 -17.35
N GLU A 185 -2.84 -3.71 -16.88
CA GLU A 185 -3.07 -2.79 -15.75
C GLU A 185 -2.63 -3.42 -14.43
N VAL A 186 -2.85 -4.74 -14.27
CA VAL A 186 -2.36 -5.53 -13.14
C VAL A 186 -0.83 -5.50 -13.09
N ALA A 187 -0.19 -5.80 -14.22
CA ALA A 187 1.27 -5.83 -14.31
C ALA A 187 1.89 -4.46 -14.01
N LEU A 188 1.26 -3.38 -14.50
CA LEU A 188 1.68 -2.02 -14.24
C LEU A 188 1.55 -1.69 -12.74
N LEU A 189 0.42 -2.01 -12.11
CA LEU A 189 0.22 -1.79 -10.67
C LEU A 189 1.23 -2.60 -9.83
N GLN A 190 1.47 -3.87 -10.16
CA GLN A 190 2.46 -4.70 -9.48
C GLN A 190 3.87 -4.12 -9.58
N THR A 191 4.25 -3.65 -10.77
CA THR A 191 5.55 -2.99 -11.01
C THR A 191 5.68 -1.75 -10.13
N VAL A 192 4.67 -0.89 -10.12
CA VAL A 192 4.66 0.33 -9.30
C VAL A 192 4.78 0.01 -7.81
N ILE A 193 4.06 -1.00 -7.30
CA ILE A 193 4.15 -1.44 -5.91
C ILE A 193 5.56 -1.97 -5.60
N ALA A 194 6.12 -2.82 -6.47
CA ALA A 194 7.45 -3.39 -6.29
C ALA A 194 8.54 -2.31 -6.25
N GLU A 195 8.48 -1.31 -7.14
CA GLU A 195 9.39 -0.16 -7.12
C GLU A 195 9.30 0.62 -5.79
N GLN A 196 8.09 0.83 -5.28
CA GLN A 196 7.90 1.48 -3.98
C GLN A 196 8.47 0.65 -2.83
N ILE A 197 8.28 -0.68 -2.83
CA ILE A 197 8.89 -1.57 -1.83
C ILE A 197 10.41 -1.39 -1.82
N ILE A 198 11.04 -1.33 -3.00
CA ILE A 198 12.50 -1.13 -3.12
C ILE A 198 12.92 0.24 -2.56
N ILE A 199 12.23 1.33 -2.93
CA ILE A 199 12.56 2.68 -2.47
C ILE A 199 12.44 2.78 -0.94
N VAL A 200 11.33 2.31 -0.38
CA VAL A 200 11.09 2.37 1.08
C VAL A 200 12.05 1.45 1.83
N SER A 201 12.39 0.28 1.29
CA SER A 201 13.39 -0.63 1.89
C SER A 201 14.78 0.00 1.92
N LYS A 202 15.22 0.62 0.82
CA LYS A 202 16.49 1.37 0.79
C LYS A 202 16.51 2.50 1.81
N ALA A 203 15.39 3.21 1.97
CA ALA A 203 15.24 4.26 2.98
C ALA A 203 15.32 3.70 4.41
N ARG A 204 14.67 2.57 4.69
CA ARG A 204 14.73 1.88 6.00
C ARG A 204 16.16 1.44 6.32
N ASP A 205 16.83 0.82 5.36
CA ASP A 205 18.12 0.17 5.57
C ASP A 205 19.28 1.16 5.68
N TYR A 206 19.08 2.41 5.25
CA TYR A 206 20.12 3.44 5.29
C TYR A 206 20.74 3.63 6.67
N PHE A 207 19.93 3.73 7.74
CA PHE A 207 20.46 3.93 9.09
C PHE A 207 21.32 2.75 9.56
N SER A 208 20.87 1.52 9.30
CA SER A 208 21.64 0.32 9.65
C SER A 208 22.94 0.24 8.83
N ASN A 209 22.88 0.53 7.54
CA ASN A 209 24.07 0.53 6.68
C ASN A 209 25.09 1.58 7.10
N LEU A 210 24.63 2.78 7.48
CA LEU A 210 25.47 3.86 7.97
C LEU A 210 26.12 3.52 9.32
N ALA A 211 25.34 2.98 10.26
CA ALA A 211 25.85 2.52 11.54
C ALA A 211 26.90 1.40 11.38
N LEU A 212 26.61 0.41 10.53
CA LEU A 212 27.54 -0.68 10.20
C LEU A 212 28.82 -0.18 9.54
N TYR A 213 28.71 0.80 8.64
CA TYR A 213 29.86 1.41 7.99
C TYR A 213 30.80 2.07 9.02
N HIS A 214 30.28 2.97 9.86
CA HIS A 214 31.09 3.64 10.88
C HIS A 214 31.67 2.68 11.90
N SER A 215 30.87 1.70 12.33
CA SER A 215 31.33 0.66 13.25
C SER A 215 32.44 -0.18 12.62
N ALA A 216 32.34 -0.51 11.33
CA ALA A 216 33.37 -1.28 10.63
C ALA A 216 34.68 -0.49 10.47
N GLU A 217 34.62 0.83 10.29
CA GLU A 217 35.81 1.68 10.24
C GLU A 217 36.60 1.62 11.55
N VAL A 218 35.91 1.82 12.68
CA VAL A 218 36.51 1.76 14.01
C VAL A 218 37.00 0.35 14.33
N LEU A 219 36.18 -0.67 14.10
CA LEU A 219 36.53 -2.06 14.39
C LEU A 219 37.73 -2.54 13.56
N LYS A 220 37.86 -2.08 12.32
CA LYS A 220 39.03 -2.37 11.48
C LYS A 220 40.30 -1.73 12.00
N ALA A 221 40.23 -0.50 12.51
CA ALA A 221 41.37 0.15 13.16
C ALA A 221 41.81 -0.62 14.42
N LEU A 222 40.85 -0.96 15.29
CA LEU A 222 41.10 -1.75 16.50
C LEU A 222 41.68 -3.14 16.18
N ASN A 223 41.16 -3.81 15.14
CA ASN A 223 41.70 -5.09 14.69
C ASN A 223 43.18 -4.99 14.31
N ILE A 224 43.58 -3.91 13.63
CA ILE A 224 44.97 -3.68 13.23
C ILE A 224 45.84 -3.42 14.46
N GLU A 225 45.41 -2.53 15.35
CA GLU A 225 46.12 -2.17 16.58
C GLU A 225 46.35 -3.40 17.48
N LEU A 226 45.28 -4.08 17.87
CA LEU A 226 45.32 -5.24 18.76
C LEU A 226 46.15 -6.38 18.16
N SER A 227 46.05 -6.62 16.84
CA SER A 227 46.82 -7.68 16.18
C SER A 227 48.31 -7.36 16.11
N ASN A 228 48.68 -6.11 15.85
CA ASN A 228 50.08 -5.71 15.80
C ASN A 228 50.71 -5.79 17.19
N GLU A 229 50.03 -5.27 18.22
CA GLU A 229 50.51 -5.33 19.62
C GLU A 229 50.62 -6.79 20.11
N SER A 230 49.62 -7.62 19.81
CA SER A 230 49.65 -9.06 20.10
C SER A 230 50.85 -9.74 19.44
N SER A 231 51.14 -9.43 18.17
CA SER A 231 52.27 -9.99 17.44
C SER A 231 53.61 -9.57 18.06
N THR A 232 53.73 -8.33 18.52
CA THR A 232 54.91 -7.83 19.22
C THR A 232 55.10 -8.54 20.56
N LEU A 233 54.05 -8.70 21.35
CA LEU A 233 54.17 -9.39 22.64
C LEU A 233 54.50 -10.87 22.48
N LEU A 234 53.93 -11.54 21.48
CA LEU A 234 54.22 -12.96 21.18
C LEU A 234 55.67 -13.18 20.73
N SER A 235 56.37 -12.18 20.19
CA SER A 235 57.80 -12.30 19.87
C SER A 235 58.71 -12.07 21.08
N LEU A 236 58.18 -11.48 22.17
CA LEU A 236 58.95 -11.12 23.36
C LEU A 236 58.74 -12.08 24.53
N VAL A 237 57.55 -12.65 24.68
CA VAL A 237 57.19 -13.48 25.83
C VAL A 237 56.37 -14.71 25.43
N ARG A 238 56.30 -15.72 26.32
CA ARG A 238 55.45 -16.90 26.11
C ARG A 238 53.98 -16.51 25.98
N THR A 239 53.22 -17.26 25.19
CA THR A 239 51.81 -17.02 24.85
C THR A 239 50.91 -16.68 26.03
N LYS A 240 51.05 -17.40 27.16
CA LYS A 240 50.27 -17.13 28.38
C LYS A 240 50.51 -15.73 28.94
N PHE A 241 51.76 -15.25 28.91
CA PHE A 241 52.10 -13.91 29.37
C PHE A 241 51.68 -12.86 28.36
N ALA A 242 51.88 -13.10 27.06
CA ALA A 242 51.43 -12.20 26.00
C ALA A 242 49.91 -11.95 26.08
N LYS A 243 49.11 -13.03 26.22
CA LYS A 243 47.65 -12.94 26.38
C LYS A 243 47.27 -12.10 27.61
N LYS A 244 47.90 -12.35 28.75
CA LYS A 244 47.64 -11.61 29.99
C LYS A 244 48.04 -10.13 29.87
N SER A 245 49.15 -9.83 29.21
CA SER A 245 49.62 -8.46 28.98
C SER A 245 48.71 -7.69 28.03
N MET A 246 48.03 -8.35 27.09
CA MET A 246 47.07 -7.73 26.18
C MET A 246 45.70 -7.42 26.78
N GLU A 247 45.36 -8.01 27.94
CA GLU A 247 44.03 -7.88 28.55
C GLU A 247 43.57 -6.41 28.71
N PRO A 248 44.42 -5.46 29.19
CA PRO A 248 44.05 -4.05 29.26
C PRO A 248 43.75 -3.42 27.88
N SER A 249 44.50 -3.78 26.84
CA SER A 249 44.28 -3.26 25.48
C SER A 249 42.95 -3.75 24.91
N PHE A 250 42.60 -5.01 25.11
CA PHE A 250 41.29 -5.55 24.72
C PHE A 250 40.13 -4.88 25.49
N LEU A 251 40.27 -4.70 26.81
CA LEU A 251 39.26 -4.00 27.62
C LEU A 251 39.06 -2.55 27.16
N LYS A 252 40.15 -1.84 26.86
CA LYS A 252 40.10 -0.47 26.34
C LYS A 252 39.43 -0.42 24.97
N ALA A 253 39.77 -1.34 24.06
CA ALA A 253 39.15 -1.45 22.74
C ALA A 253 37.65 -1.74 22.84
N ASN A 254 37.25 -2.64 23.74
CA ASN A 254 35.84 -2.96 23.98
C ASN A 254 35.08 -1.74 24.53
N SER A 255 35.64 -1.05 25.52
CA SER A 255 35.05 0.20 26.05
C SER A 255 34.93 1.30 24.99
N HIS A 256 35.91 1.43 24.09
CA HIS A 256 35.85 2.37 22.97
C HIS A 256 34.71 2.02 22.03
N PHE A 257 34.50 0.72 21.77
CA PHE A 257 33.53 0.24 20.79
C PHE A 257 32.08 0.19 21.30
N LEU A 258 31.88 0.30 22.62
CA LEU A 258 30.57 0.15 23.25
C LEU A 258 29.44 1.02 22.65
N PRO A 259 29.64 2.31 22.30
CA PRO A 259 28.59 3.12 21.67
C PRO A 259 28.13 2.56 20.32
N PHE A 260 29.06 2.02 19.52
CA PHE A 260 28.77 1.42 18.23
C PHE A 260 27.97 0.14 18.38
N GLN A 261 28.36 -0.71 19.34
CA GLN A 261 27.64 -1.95 19.63
C GLN A 261 26.20 -1.66 20.07
N GLY A 262 26.00 -0.70 20.99
CA GLY A 262 24.67 -0.28 21.44
C GLY A 262 23.81 0.26 20.29
N LEU A 263 24.36 1.10 19.41
CA LEU A 263 23.64 1.59 18.24
C LEU A 263 23.21 0.45 17.31
N ILE A 264 24.14 -0.45 16.95
CA ILE A 264 23.87 -1.55 16.00
C ILE A 264 22.79 -2.48 16.54
N GLU A 265 22.86 -2.84 17.82
CA GLU A 265 21.88 -3.70 18.48
C GLU A 265 20.48 -3.07 18.47
N ASN A 266 20.39 -1.77 18.76
CA ASN A 266 19.12 -1.04 18.66
C ASN A 266 18.57 -1.02 17.22
N MET A 267 19.42 -0.78 16.23
CA MET A 267 19.02 -0.77 14.83
C MET A 267 18.53 -2.15 14.36
N SER A 268 19.19 -3.22 14.78
CA SER A 268 18.80 -4.58 14.39
C SER A 268 17.45 -4.98 14.98
N LEU A 269 17.14 -4.54 16.21
CA LEU A 269 15.83 -4.72 16.83
C LEU A 269 14.75 -3.89 16.11
N ALA A 270 15.02 -2.62 15.82
CA ALA A 270 14.06 -1.73 15.17
C ALA A 270 13.70 -2.15 13.74
N ALA A 271 14.64 -2.78 13.02
CA ALA A 271 14.42 -3.25 11.65
C ALA A 271 13.50 -4.50 11.58
N ASN A 272 13.32 -5.24 12.67
CA ASN A 272 12.47 -6.43 12.71
C ASN A 272 11.08 -6.12 13.29
N LEU A 273 10.06 -6.06 12.43
CA LEU A 273 8.68 -5.81 12.87
C LEU A 273 7.92 -7.04 13.36
N SER A 274 8.48 -8.25 13.16
CA SER A 274 7.69 -9.47 13.28
C SER A 274 7.49 -9.89 14.73
N LYS A 275 8.46 -9.63 15.62
CA LYS A 275 8.43 -9.97 17.05
C LYS A 275 9.34 -9.03 17.84
N LYS A 276 8.91 -8.68 19.06
CA LYS A 276 9.76 -7.98 20.04
C LYS A 276 10.96 -8.90 20.38
N ASP A 277 12.14 -8.31 20.53
CA ASP A 277 13.38 -8.99 20.94
C ASP A 277 13.96 -9.99 19.92
N ILE A 278 13.66 -9.83 18.63
CA ILE A 278 14.34 -10.56 17.55
C ILE A 278 15.13 -9.58 16.70
N HIS A 279 16.44 -9.79 16.59
CA HIS A 279 17.30 -8.98 15.74
C HIS A 279 17.04 -9.24 14.24
N ALA A 280 17.46 -8.31 13.40
CA ALA A 280 17.52 -8.51 11.95
C ALA A 280 18.54 -9.61 11.59
N ASP A 281 18.28 -10.34 10.51
CA ASP A 281 19.05 -11.52 10.07
C ASP A 281 20.56 -11.25 9.92
N TRP A 282 20.96 -10.02 9.60
CA TRP A 282 22.37 -9.64 9.44
C TRP A 282 23.14 -9.49 10.76
N TYR A 283 22.45 -9.38 11.90
CA TYR A 283 23.05 -9.04 13.20
C TYR A 283 23.94 -10.15 13.74
N GLU A 284 23.55 -11.42 13.59
CA GLU A 284 24.32 -12.56 14.09
C GLU A 284 25.71 -12.63 13.43
N ASN A 285 25.77 -12.42 12.12
CA ASN A 285 27.04 -12.37 11.41
C ASN A 285 27.91 -11.19 11.89
N TRP A 286 27.28 -10.02 12.12
CA TRP A 286 27.98 -8.85 12.60
C TRP A 286 28.59 -9.06 14.00
N ILE A 287 27.81 -9.54 14.97
CA ILE A 287 28.30 -9.73 16.35
C ILE A 287 29.42 -10.77 16.42
N ASN A 288 29.39 -11.79 15.55
CA ASN A 288 30.48 -12.76 15.43
C ASN A 288 31.80 -12.12 14.96
N ILE A 289 31.75 -11.12 14.06
CA ILE A 289 32.93 -10.36 13.63
C ILE A 289 33.46 -9.47 14.76
N VAL A 290 32.55 -8.83 15.51
CA VAL A 290 32.89 -8.00 16.69
C VAL A 290 33.63 -8.84 17.72
N ASN A 291 33.05 -9.97 18.15
CA ASN A 291 33.64 -10.84 19.17
C ASN A 291 34.99 -11.40 18.69
N ALA A 292 35.09 -11.85 17.44
CA ALA A 292 36.35 -12.34 16.88
C ALA A 292 37.46 -11.28 16.85
N THR A 293 37.10 -9.99 16.89
CA THR A 293 38.04 -8.86 16.87
C THR A 293 38.39 -8.39 18.27
N LEU A 294 37.39 -8.21 19.15
CA LEU A 294 37.53 -7.58 20.46
C LEU A 294 37.75 -8.57 21.61
N GLU A 295 37.69 -9.88 21.34
CA GLU A 295 37.99 -10.92 22.32
C GLU A 295 39.27 -11.68 21.92
N PRO A 296 40.21 -11.90 22.86
CA PRO A 296 41.40 -12.68 22.59
C PRO A 296 41.03 -14.16 22.41
N SER A 297 41.43 -14.77 21.30
CA SER A 297 41.14 -16.17 21.03
C SER A 297 41.71 -17.13 22.09
N ASP A 298 41.08 -18.29 22.24
CA ASP A 298 41.54 -19.34 23.16
C ASP A 298 42.98 -19.76 22.83
N ASN A 299 43.25 -20.04 21.55
CA ASN A 299 44.60 -20.10 21.03
C ASN A 299 45.06 -18.69 20.62
N PHE A 300 45.69 -17.98 21.55
CA PHE A 300 46.08 -16.58 21.38
C PHE A 300 47.17 -16.37 20.30
N GLU A 301 48.04 -17.36 20.05
CA GLU A 301 49.06 -17.30 18.98
C GLU A 301 48.43 -17.09 17.60
N ASN A 302 47.22 -17.62 17.41
CA ASN A 302 46.48 -17.50 16.16
C ASN A 302 45.73 -16.17 16.03
N TYR A 303 45.55 -15.40 17.11
CA TYR A 303 44.81 -14.14 17.08
C TYR A 303 45.36 -13.16 16.04
N PRO A 304 46.67 -12.81 16.03
CA PRO A 304 47.22 -11.88 15.05
C PRO A 304 47.28 -12.46 13.64
N ILE A 305 47.42 -13.79 13.50
CA ILE A 305 47.43 -14.49 12.20
C ILE A 305 46.08 -14.31 11.48
N LYS A 306 44.97 -14.32 12.24
CA LYS A 306 43.61 -14.13 11.70
C LYS A 306 43.27 -12.68 11.32
N LYS A 307 44.19 -11.71 11.49
CA LYS A 307 43.98 -10.28 11.17
C LYS A 307 43.43 -10.06 9.77
N SER A 308 44.05 -10.68 8.75
CA SER A 308 43.67 -10.50 7.36
C SER A 308 42.27 -11.03 7.07
N TYR A 309 41.88 -12.15 7.70
CA TYR A 309 40.54 -12.72 7.58
C TYR A 309 39.47 -11.77 8.13
N ARG A 310 39.66 -11.26 9.36
CA ARG A 310 38.74 -10.29 9.96
C ARG A 310 38.63 -9.00 9.13
N ASN A 311 39.75 -8.50 8.61
CA ASN A 311 39.74 -7.34 7.71
C ASN A 311 38.88 -7.58 6.47
N LYS A 312 38.99 -8.75 5.83
CA LYS A 312 38.16 -9.09 4.67
C LYS A 312 36.66 -9.13 5.01
N GLN A 313 36.30 -9.62 6.19
CA GLN A 313 34.91 -9.60 6.65
C GLN A 313 34.40 -8.16 6.87
N LEU A 314 35.23 -7.30 7.47
CA LEU A 314 34.90 -5.89 7.70
C LEU A 314 34.79 -5.08 6.40
N ASP A 315 35.61 -5.39 5.39
CA ASP A 315 35.61 -4.69 4.10
C ASP A 315 34.26 -4.75 3.37
N VAL A 316 33.44 -5.77 3.64
CA VAL A 316 32.07 -5.88 3.09
C VAL A 316 31.18 -4.72 3.51
N TYR A 317 31.42 -4.14 4.69
CA TYR A 317 30.64 -3.03 5.25
C TYR A 317 31.20 -1.66 4.89
N LEU A 318 32.45 -1.59 4.40
CA LEU A 318 33.15 -0.34 4.05
C LEU A 318 32.86 0.15 2.62
N ASN A 319 31.82 -0.37 1.97
CA ASN A 319 31.43 0.07 0.65
C ASN A 319 30.63 1.38 0.72
N LYS A 320 31.23 2.48 0.24
CA LYS A 320 30.62 3.82 0.22
C LYS A 320 29.29 3.88 -0.53
N ASN A 321 29.07 3.01 -1.52
CA ASN A 321 27.80 2.99 -2.25
C ASN A 321 26.62 2.54 -1.36
N ARG A 322 26.88 1.78 -0.28
CA ARG A 322 25.85 1.34 0.67
C ARG A 322 25.39 2.43 1.63
N ILE A 323 26.18 3.50 1.76
CA ILE A 323 25.88 4.67 2.61
C ILE A 323 25.52 5.91 1.78
N SER A 324 25.28 5.75 0.48
CA SER A 324 24.71 6.83 -0.33
C SER A 324 23.30 7.14 0.15
N ILE A 325 23.01 8.42 0.41
CA ILE A 325 21.67 8.86 0.80
C ILE A 325 20.66 8.40 -0.27
N PRO A 326 19.60 7.66 0.12
CA PRO A 326 18.59 7.19 -0.83
C PRO A 326 17.90 8.37 -1.53
N ILE A 327 17.77 8.25 -2.85
CA ILE A 327 16.99 9.21 -3.64
C ILE A 327 15.52 8.86 -3.46
N LEU A 328 14.80 9.71 -2.73
CA LEU A 328 13.36 9.61 -2.54
C LEU A 328 12.67 10.29 -3.73
N SER A 329 12.02 9.50 -4.58
CA SER A 329 11.30 10.01 -5.75
C SER A 329 10.07 10.83 -5.35
N GLU A 330 9.48 11.56 -6.29
CA GLU A 330 8.20 12.25 -6.05
C GLU A 330 7.11 11.26 -5.60
N ALA A 331 7.04 10.08 -6.22
CA ALA A 331 6.15 8.99 -5.85
C ALA A 331 6.43 8.40 -4.44
N TYR A 332 7.57 8.69 -3.82
CA TYR A 332 7.78 8.37 -2.40
C TYR A 332 6.94 9.30 -1.50
N SER A 333 6.86 10.58 -1.85
CA SER A 333 6.28 11.62 -0.99
C SER A 333 4.84 11.95 -1.34
N ASP A 334 4.46 11.80 -2.61
CA ASP A 334 3.13 12.12 -3.12
C ASP A 334 2.46 10.88 -3.70
N LYS A 335 1.33 10.54 -3.07
CA LYS A 335 0.42 9.49 -3.51
C LYS A 335 -0.14 9.77 -4.92
N SER A 336 -0.36 11.03 -5.28
CA SER A 336 -0.93 11.42 -6.58
C SER A 336 0.06 11.13 -7.71
N ALA A 337 1.35 11.40 -7.49
CA ALA A 337 2.42 11.04 -8.42
C ALA A 337 2.48 9.53 -8.70
N LEU A 338 2.22 8.68 -7.70
CA LEU A 338 2.15 7.23 -7.88
C LEU A 338 0.97 6.82 -8.77
N TYR A 339 -0.22 7.38 -8.53
CA TYR A 339 -1.44 7.01 -9.26
C TYR A 339 -1.59 7.69 -10.62
N LYS A 340 -0.73 8.66 -10.96
CA LYS A 340 -0.79 9.40 -12.23
C LYS A 340 -0.81 8.50 -13.46
N ASN A 341 -0.11 7.36 -13.40
CA ASN A 341 -0.03 6.39 -14.49
C ASN A 341 -1.03 5.24 -14.36
N LEU A 342 -1.96 5.31 -13.40
CA LEU A 342 -2.94 4.25 -13.08
C LEU A 342 -4.40 4.78 -13.09
N PRO A 343 -4.85 5.57 -14.09
CA PRO A 343 -6.17 6.21 -14.06
C PRO A 343 -7.33 5.20 -14.04
N THR A 344 -7.16 4.05 -14.70
CA THR A 344 -8.15 2.97 -14.72
C THR A 344 -8.37 2.40 -13.32
N ILE A 345 -7.27 2.13 -12.59
CA ILE A 345 -7.30 1.61 -11.21
C ILE A 345 -7.94 2.62 -10.26
N VAL A 346 -7.57 3.90 -10.37
CA VAL A 346 -8.17 4.98 -9.57
C VAL A 346 -9.67 5.03 -9.79
N SER A 347 -10.09 5.13 -11.06
CA SER A 347 -11.50 5.23 -11.44
C SER A 347 -12.34 4.02 -10.99
N LEU A 348 -11.75 2.81 -11.04
CA LEU A 348 -12.42 1.58 -10.60
C LEU A 348 -12.55 1.54 -9.08
N THR A 349 -11.46 1.81 -8.36
CA THR A 349 -11.45 1.76 -6.89
C THR A 349 -12.29 2.85 -6.25
N GLU A 350 -12.43 4.02 -6.87
CA GLU A 350 -13.40 5.04 -6.45
C GLU A 350 -14.85 4.54 -6.54
N LYS A 351 -15.21 3.84 -7.62
CA LYS A 351 -16.55 3.23 -7.75
C LYS A 351 -16.78 2.14 -6.71
N LEU A 352 -15.80 1.25 -6.53
CA LEU A 352 -15.87 0.20 -5.52
C LEU A 352 -16.02 0.79 -4.11
N GLN A 353 -15.31 1.88 -3.83
CA GLN A 353 -15.43 2.59 -2.56
C GLN A 353 -16.82 3.20 -2.36
N LEU A 354 -17.43 3.78 -3.39
CA LEU A 354 -18.82 4.28 -3.34
C LEU A 354 -19.83 3.16 -3.10
N ASP A 355 -19.58 1.98 -3.66
CA ASP A 355 -20.43 0.80 -3.55
C ASP A 355 -20.13 -0.03 -2.30
N LYS A 356 -19.12 0.31 -1.49
CA LYS A 356 -18.64 -0.50 -0.36
C LYS A 356 -19.76 -0.99 0.56
N ALA A 357 -20.75 -0.16 0.85
CA ALA A 357 -21.87 -0.54 1.73
C ALA A 357 -22.83 -1.58 1.13
N LEU A 358 -22.79 -1.79 -0.19
CA LEU A 358 -23.55 -2.80 -0.91
C LEU A 358 -22.80 -4.14 -0.99
N LEU A 359 -21.48 -4.12 -0.78
CA LEU A 359 -20.57 -5.27 -0.90
C LEU A 359 -20.29 -5.94 0.48
N ILE A 360 -21.10 -5.66 1.50
CA ILE A 360 -20.95 -6.19 2.89
C ILE A 360 -22.02 -7.22 3.17
#